data_AF-A0AAQ4FCC9-F1
#
_entry.id   AF-A0AAQ4FCC9-F1
#
_cell.length_a   1.000
_cell.length_b   1.000
_cell.length_c   1.000
_cell.angle_alpha   90.00
_cell.angle_beta   90.00
_cell.angle_gamma   90.00
#
_symmetry.space_group_name_H-M   'P 1'
#
loop_
_entity.id
_entity.type
_entity.pdbx_description
1 polymer ?
#
loop_
_entity_poly.entity_id
_entity_poly.type
_entity_poly.pdbx_seq_one_letter_code
_entity_poly.pdbx_strand_id
1 'polypeptide(L)'
;MAASTLMDALCKKPDLLQEEFGKDSEDRKSKRKDQVDSFRHKKLLDAIGSLGGKKKVTPRTEPSLTVSEYDLSKASVEQVAVHQLLAGLKKTSKHRQIKKQVRSIVRNAKVLPKPLPRPELQRAQRQVAYDKVSEEVSVWEPVVNDNRMAEQLRFPLKQADMRMECAQKFVERMKPRTELEREINKILKVSENVARPGAELTPAEEKALKAMSLEEAKERLAELKKMRALLSYQEMKARRQGKIKSKKYHRILKKERLKKQMKEFEELKEKDPELAIEKLRELDKQRILERVSLRHKSTGKWAKQQMLRTKYNQESREALLTQLELSRQLTQKPLVESSDDEEGVDVSAAEEAAARQAGELEARFFNAANPWLKNTTGTRPRAESRKC
;
A
#
# COMPACT_ATOMS: atom_id res chain seq x y z
N MET A 1 -39.87 -15.94 18.96
CA MET A 1 -39.31 -17.32 18.94
C MET A 1 -37.84 -17.22 19.29
N ALA A 2 -37.41 -18.08 20.22
CA ALA A 2 -36.23 -17.92 21.05
C ALA A 2 -34.90 -18.27 20.36
N ALA A 3 -33.84 -17.50 20.64
CA ALA A 3 -32.45 -17.95 20.79
C ALA A 3 -31.54 -16.75 21.13
N SER A 4 -31.44 -16.37 22.41
CA SER A 4 -30.46 -15.38 22.89
C SER A 4 -30.34 -15.47 24.41
N THR A 5 -29.76 -16.55 24.93
CA THR A 5 -29.39 -16.65 26.35
C THR A 5 -28.16 -17.56 26.49
N LEU A 6 -26.97 -16.98 26.33
CA LEU A 6 -25.73 -17.59 26.85
C LEU A 6 -24.65 -16.55 27.22
N MET A 7 -24.93 -15.25 27.11
CA MET A 7 -23.96 -14.17 27.41
C MET A 7 -24.31 -13.32 28.65
N ASP A 8 -25.35 -13.66 29.42
CA ASP A 8 -25.77 -12.88 30.61
C ASP A 8 -25.30 -13.45 31.96
N ALA A 9 -24.49 -14.53 31.97
CA ALA A 9 -24.15 -15.23 33.21
C ALA A 9 -22.76 -14.88 33.82
N LEU A 10 -22.02 -13.89 33.29
CA LEU A 10 -20.61 -13.67 33.71
C LEU A 10 -20.24 -12.25 34.15
N CYS A 11 -21.21 -11.41 34.49
CA CYS A 11 -20.90 -10.10 35.06
C CYS A 11 -21.61 -9.88 36.40
N LYS A 12 -20.93 -10.24 37.49
CA LYS A 12 -21.11 -9.68 38.84
C LYS A 12 -19.95 -10.13 39.74
N LYS A 13 -18.97 -9.24 39.92
CA LYS A 13 -18.20 -9.18 41.17
C LYS A 13 -19.09 -8.57 42.27
N PRO A 14 -18.80 -8.82 43.54
CA PRO A 14 -18.14 -7.75 44.28
C PRO A 14 -16.99 -8.22 45.19
N ASP A 15 -16.06 -7.30 45.39
CA ASP A 15 -15.04 -7.31 46.43
C ASP A 15 -15.63 -6.89 47.80
N LEU A 16 -14.83 -7.16 48.84
CA LEU A 16 -14.65 -6.43 50.11
C LEU A 16 -15.30 -6.94 51.42
N LEU A 17 -14.38 -7.11 52.39
CA LEU A 17 -14.42 -6.90 53.85
C LEU A 17 -14.32 -8.11 54.80
N GLN A 18 -13.19 -8.04 55.53
CA GLN A 18 -13.01 -8.17 56.98
C GLN A 18 -12.79 -9.54 57.64
N GLU A 19 -11.62 -9.57 58.30
CA GLU A 19 -11.23 -10.41 59.42
C GLU A 19 -12.31 -10.43 60.51
N GLU A 20 -12.60 -11.61 61.06
CA GLU A 20 -12.94 -11.77 62.49
C GLU A 20 -12.37 -13.08 63.04
N PHE A 21 -11.64 -12.95 64.15
CA PHE A 21 -11.22 -14.03 65.04
C PHE A 21 -12.44 -14.62 65.78
N GLY A 22 -12.50 -15.94 65.95
CA GLY A 22 -13.51 -16.59 66.81
C GLY A 22 -13.14 -18.02 67.17
N LYS A 23 -13.08 -18.29 68.48
CA LYS A 23 -12.59 -19.49 69.18
C LYS A 23 -13.70 -20.53 69.44
N ASP A 24 -13.25 -21.76 69.69
CA ASP A 24 -13.83 -22.84 70.53
C ASP A 24 -15.11 -23.60 70.10
N SER A 25 -14.97 -24.90 69.83
CA SER A 25 -15.30 -26.00 70.78
C SER A 25 -15.58 -27.34 70.09
N GLU A 26 -15.34 -28.42 70.82
CA GLU A 26 -15.22 -29.83 70.41
C GLU A 26 -16.53 -30.48 69.94
N ASP A 27 -16.46 -31.55 69.11
CA ASP A 27 -16.77 -32.89 69.63
C ASP A 27 -16.43 -34.07 68.69
N ARG A 28 -16.21 -35.21 69.35
CA ARG A 28 -15.54 -36.45 68.90
C ARG A 28 -16.38 -37.36 68.00
N LYS A 29 -15.71 -38.12 67.10
CA LYS A 29 -16.06 -39.53 66.81
C LYS A 29 -14.84 -40.35 66.40
N SER A 30 -14.25 -41.03 67.38
CA SER A 30 -13.18 -42.03 67.22
C SER A 30 -13.73 -43.34 66.63
N LYS A 31 -13.25 -43.74 65.45
CA LYS A 31 -13.37 -45.13 64.97
C LYS A 31 -12.22 -45.97 65.55
N ARG A 32 -12.58 -46.95 66.39
CA ARG A 32 -11.69 -47.98 66.94
C ARG A 32 -11.03 -48.76 65.78
N LYS A 33 -9.70 -48.84 65.78
CA LYS A 33 -8.92 -49.86 65.05
C LYS A 33 -8.58 -50.96 66.05
N ASP A 34 -9.04 -52.17 65.79
CA ASP A 34 -8.57 -53.35 66.49
C ASP A 34 -7.09 -53.56 66.15
N GLN A 35 -6.21 -53.33 67.11
CA GLN A 35 -4.81 -53.70 67.01
C GLN A 35 -4.71 -55.22 67.15
N VAL A 36 -4.36 -55.90 66.06
CA VAL A 36 -3.89 -57.28 66.13
C VAL A 36 -2.51 -57.25 66.76
N ASP A 37 -2.36 -57.85 67.95
CA ASP A 37 -1.09 -57.95 68.66
C ASP A 37 0.00 -58.55 67.74
N SER A 38 0.95 -57.72 67.32
CA SER A 38 2.12 -58.10 66.52
C SER A 38 2.86 -59.31 67.12
N PHE A 39 2.85 -59.41 68.45
CA PHE A 39 3.47 -60.51 69.19
C PHE A 39 2.77 -61.86 68.97
N ARG A 40 1.43 -61.88 68.96
CA ARG A 40 0.65 -63.10 68.69
C ARG A 40 0.80 -63.56 67.25
N HIS A 41 0.87 -62.60 66.32
CA HIS A 41 1.11 -62.88 64.90
C HIS A 41 2.50 -63.50 64.66
N LYS A 42 3.55 -62.97 65.30
CA LYS A 42 4.90 -63.55 65.23
C LYS A 42 4.95 -64.97 65.82
N LYS A 43 4.30 -65.20 66.96
CA LYS A 43 4.22 -66.53 67.58
C LYS A 43 3.49 -67.55 66.70
N LEU A 44 2.47 -67.12 65.96
CA LEU A 44 1.77 -67.96 64.98
C LEU A 44 2.67 -68.31 63.78
N LEU A 45 3.42 -67.35 63.24
CA LEU A 45 4.34 -67.59 62.13
C LEU A 45 5.50 -68.53 62.51
N ASP A 46 6.04 -68.40 63.73
CA ASP A 46 7.05 -69.34 64.25
C ASP A 46 6.47 -70.75 64.45
N ALA A 47 5.24 -70.86 64.95
CA ALA A 47 4.57 -72.15 65.09
C ALA A 47 4.36 -72.83 63.73
N ILE A 48 3.90 -72.08 62.71
CA ILE A 48 3.73 -72.59 61.34
C ILE A 48 5.08 -72.97 60.71
N GLY A 49 6.13 -72.18 60.96
CA GLY A 49 7.49 -72.48 60.50
C GLY A 49 8.09 -73.74 61.14
N SER A 50 7.74 -74.03 62.40
CA SER A 50 8.20 -75.23 63.13
C SER A 50 7.53 -76.54 62.69
N LEU A 51 6.32 -76.46 62.13
CA LEU A 51 5.56 -77.60 61.62
C LEU A 51 6.07 -78.09 60.25
N GLY A 52 6.77 -77.24 59.49
CA GLY A 52 7.27 -77.53 58.15
C GLY A 52 8.73 -77.97 58.13
N GLY A 53 8.99 -79.27 58.26
CA GLY A 53 10.34 -79.85 58.15
C GLY A 53 10.94 -79.79 56.73
N LYS A 54 11.28 -78.60 56.23
CA LYS A 54 12.00 -78.42 54.96
C LYS A 54 13.29 -77.64 55.17
N LYS A 55 14.38 -78.20 54.63
CA LYS A 55 15.75 -77.67 54.69
C LYS A 55 15.78 -76.20 54.25
N LYS A 56 16.33 -75.32 55.10
CA LYS A 56 16.56 -73.91 54.78
C LYS A 56 17.60 -73.81 53.66
N VAL A 57 17.15 -73.50 52.45
CA VAL A 57 18.02 -72.92 51.41
C VAL A 57 18.24 -71.48 51.82
N THR A 58 19.50 -71.06 51.98
CA THR A 58 19.84 -69.66 52.26
C THR A 58 19.71 -68.84 50.97
N PRO A 59 18.71 -67.95 50.83
CA PRO A 59 18.71 -67.02 49.71
C PRO A 59 19.87 -66.04 49.92
N ARG A 60 20.74 -65.91 48.92
CA ARG A 60 21.76 -64.86 48.88
C ARG A 60 21.01 -63.53 48.79
N THR A 61 20.86 -62.87 49.93
CA THR A 61 20.12 -61.61 50.02
C THR A 61 21.14 -60.50 49.84
N GLU A 62 21.28 -60.00 48.62
CA GLU A 62 22.04 -58.77 48.41
C GLU A 62 21.16 -57.58 48.83
N PRO A 63 21.73 -56.58 49.52
CA PRO A 63 20.96 -55.42 49.98
C PRO A 63 20.45 -54.65 48.75
N SER A 64 19.16 -54.72 48.49
CA SER A 64 18.50 -53.94 47.44
C SER A 64 17.45 -53.02 48.06
N LEU A 65 17.38 -51.79 47.54
CA LEU A 65 16.51 -50.74 48.06
C LEU A 65 15.02 -50.96 47.72
N THR A 66 14.73 -51.89 46.81
CA THR A 66 13.38 -52.18 46.31
C THR A 66 13.17 -53.70 46.18
N VAL A 67 12.25 -54.24 46.96
CA VAL A 67 11.86 -55.67 46.91
C VAL A 67 10.92 -55.88 45.73
N SER A 68 11.27 -56.78 44.81
CA SER A 68 10.40 -57.22 43.72
C SER A 68 9.92 -58.65 43.96
N GLU A 69 8.68 -58.97 43.62
CA GLU A 69 8.06 -60.30 43.79
C GLU A 69 8.80 -61.45 43.07
N TYR A 70 9.73 -61.13 42.17
CA TYR A 70 10.50 -62.10 41.38
C TYR A 70 11.99 -62.16 41.76
N ASP A 71 12.42 -61.51 42.87
CA ASP A 71 13.82 -61.46 43.32
C ASP A 71 14.85 -61.04 42.25
N LEU A 72 14.39 -60.35 41.20
CA LEU A 72 15.25 -59.75 40.18
C LEU A 72 15.56 -58.32 40.62
N SER A 73 16.68 -58.15 41.32
CA SER A 73 17.21 -56.82 41.64
C SER A 73 17.35 -56.02 40.34
N LYS A 74 16.72 -54.83 40.27
CA LYS A 74 16.92 -53.86 39.19
C LYS A 74 18.32 -53.23 39.31
N ALA A 75 19.37 -54.04 39.24
CA ALA A 75 20.74 -53.58 39.20
C ALA A 75 21.00 -52.99 37.81
N SER A 76 20.71 -51.69 37.64
CA SER A 76 21.14 -50.83 36.51
C SER A 76 21.33 -51.54 35.16
N VAL A 77 20.34 -52.33 34.73
CA VAL A 77 20.42 -53.05 33.47
C VAL A 77 20.04 -52.07 32.39
N GLU A 78 21.02 -51.70 31.54
CA GLU A 78 20.75 -51.09 30.25
C GLU A 78 19.59 -51.85 29.60
N GLN A 79 18.50 -51.15 29.28
CA GLN A 79 17.32 -51.79 28.70
C GLN A 79 17.74 -52.52 27.42
N VAL A 80 17.75 -53.86 27.45
CA VAL A 80 18.17 -54.67 26.31
C VAL A 80 17.23 -54.37 25.16
N ALA A 81 17.76 -53.71 24.14
CA ALA A 81 16.95 -53.31 23.01
C ALA A 81 16.48 -54.54 22.24
N VAL A 82 15.22 -54.54 21.78
CA VAL A 82 14.56 -55.69 21.13
C VAL A 82 15.37 -56.26 19.95
N HIS A 83 16.19 -55.43 19.29
CA HIS A 83 17.07 -55.86 18.21
C HIS A 83 18.28 -56.71 18.67
N GLN A 84 18.73 -56.55 19.91
CA GLN A 84 19.84 -57.32 20.49
C GLN A 84 19.41 -58.74 20.84
N LEU A 85 18.16 -58.93 21.28
CA LEU A 85 17.56 -60.26 21.48
C LEU A 85 17.49 -61.09 20.18
N LEU A 86 17.52 -60.42 19.02
CA LEU A 86 17.48 -61.06 17.72
C LEU A 86 18.86 -61.42 17.16
N ALA A 87 19.96 -61.05 17.84
CA ALA A 87 21.32 -61.29 17.37
C ALA A 87 21.65 -62.80 17.28
N GLY A 88 21.14 -63.62 18.21
CA GLY A 88 21.37 -65.07 18.27
C GLY A 88 20.56 -65.94 17.29
N LEU A 89 19.62 -65.36 16.50
CA LEU A 89 18.82 -66.15 15.55
C LEU A 89 19.64 -66.57 14.31
N LYS A 90 19.52 -67.86 13.94
CA LYS A 90 20.11 -68.47 12.72
C LYS A 90 19.77 -67.67 11.46
N LYS A 91 20.60 -67.74 10.42
CA LYS A 91 20.42 -67.00 9.15
C LYS A 91 19.43 -67.68 8.18
N THR A 92 18.25 -68.09 8.66
CA THR A 92 17.19 -68.63 7.77
C THR A 92 16.38 -67.50 7.15
N SER A 93 15.69 -67.76 6.03
CA SER A 93 14.85 -66.78 5.33
C SER A 93 13.76 -66.18 6.24
N LYS A 94 13.09 -67.04 7.04
CA LYS A 94 12.09 -66.65 8.03
C LYS A 94 12.67 -65.72 9.11
N HIS A 95 13.86 -66.01 9.62
CA HIS A 95 14.53 -65.16 10.61
C HIS A 95 14.99 -63.81 10.02
N ARG A 96 15.32 -63.74 8.72
CA ARG A 96 15.63 -62.48 8.03
C ARG A 96 14.40 -61.57 7.91
N GLN A 97 13.22 -62.14 7.66
CA GLN A 97 11.97 -61.39 7.61
C GLN A 97 11.58 -60.82 8.99
N ILE A 98 11.72 -61.61 10.05
CA ILE A 98 11.51 -61.17 11.44
C ILE A 98 12.47 -60.04 11.80
N LYS A 99 13.76 -60.16 11.47
CA LYS A 99 14.76 -59.09 11.68
C LYS A 99 14.40 -57.80 10.93
N LYS A 100 13.83 -57.88 9.72
CA LYS A 100 13.37 -56.71 8.95
C LYS A 100 12.12 -56.07 9.58
N GLN A 101 11.14 -56.88 9.99
CA GLN A 101 9.90 -56.41 10.62
C GLN A 101 10.20 -55.71 11.94
N VAL A 102 11.04 -56.29 12.79
CA VAL A 102 11.41 -55.69 14.09
C VAL A 102 12.17 -54.38 13.89
N ARG A 103 13.08 -54.30 12.92
CA ARG A 103 13.74 -53.02 12.58
C ARG A 103 12.76 -51.96 12.08
N SER A 104 11.76 -52.36 11.28
CA SER A 104 10.70 -51.45 10.81
C SER A 104 9.87 -50.92 11.98
N ILE A 105 9.47 -51.81 12.90
CA ILE A 105 8.70 -51.45 14.10
C ILE A 105 9.51 -50.52 14.98
N VAL A 106 10.77 -50.83 15.27
CA VAL A 106 11.63 -49.98 16.12
C VAL A 106 11.85 -48.59 15.50
N ARG A 107 11.99 -48.48 14.18
CA ARG A 107 12.14 -47.17 13.50
C ARG A 107 10.85 -46.35 13.47
N ASN A 108 9.70 -47.01 13.34
CA ASN A 108 8.40 -46.36 13.16
C ASN A 108 7.63 -46.21 14.48
N ALA A 109 8.11 -46.80 15.57
CA ALA A 109 7.51 -46.70 16.90
C ALA A 109 7.73 -45.31 17.48
N LYS A 110 6.80 -44.39 17.20
CA LYS A 110 6.65 -43.16 17.98
C LYS A 110 5.97 -43.52 19.29
N VAL A 111 6.78 -43.78 20.32
CA VAL A 111 6.27 -44.01 21.68
C VAL A 111 5.75 -42.68 22.21
N LEU A 112 4.47 -42.66 22.62
CA LEU A 112 3.91 -41.51 23.29
C LEU A 112 4.56 -41.36 24.66
N PRO A 113 5.04 -40.16 25.03
CA PRO A 113 5.54 -39.93 26.38
C PRO A 113 4.41 -40.11 27.40
N LYS A 114 4.79 -40.47 28.63
CA LYS A 114 3.85 -40.52 29.75
C LYS A 114 3.16 -39.15 29.88
N PRO A 115 1.82 -39.10 30.03
CA PRO A 115 1.12 -37.82 30.16
C PRO A 115 1.59 -37.08 31.40
N LEU A 116 1.73 -35.76 31.27
CA LEU A 116 2.08 -34.85 32.35
C LEU A 116 0.98 -34.81 33.43
N PRO A 117 1.32 -34.49 34.70
CA PRO A 117 0.32 -34.23 35.72
C PRO A 117 -0.57 -33.05 35.31
N ARG A 118 -1.85 -33.11 35.69
CA ARG A 118 -2.88 -32.11 35.32
C ARG A 118 -2.46 -30.64 35.47
N PRO A 119 -1.83 -30.18 36.58
CA PRO A 119 -1.46 -28.77 36.71
C PRO A 119 -0.41 -28.33 35.68
N GLU A 120 0.55 -29.20 35.35
CA GLU A 120 1.58 -28.91 34.34
C GLU A 120 0.98 -28.91 32.94
N LEU A 121 0.10 -29.88 32.64
CA LEU A 121 -0.62 -29.94 31.37
C LEU A 121 -1.49 -28.70 31.15
N GLN A 122 -2.22 -28.26 32.17
CA GLN A 122 -3.03 -27.03 32.10
C GLN A 122 -2.16 -25.77 31.96
N ARG A 123 -0.97 -25.74 32.56
CA ARG A 123 -0.02 -24.63 32.36
C ARG A 123 0.46 -24.58 30.92
N ALA A 124 0.86 -25.73 30.35
CA ALA A 124 1.28 -25.82 28.96
C ALA A 124 0.15 -25.43 27.99
N GLN A 125 -1.08 -25.90 28.23
CA GLN A 125 -2.25 -25.52 27.43
C GLN A 125 -2.53 -24.03 27.48
N ARG A 126 -2.43 -23.40 28.65
CA ARG A 126 -2.60 -21.94 28.80
C ARG A 126 -1.53 -21.16 28.06
N GLN A 127 -0.28 -21.63 28.07
CA GLN A 127 0.79 -20.98 27.33
C GLN A 127 0.54 -21.02 25.83
N VAL A 128 0.20 -22.20 25.29
CA VAL A 128 -0.17 -22.34 23.87
C VAL A 128 -1.40 -21.50 23.51
N ALA A 129 -2.40 -21.43 24.40
CA ALA A 129 -3.56 -20.59 24.19
C ALA A 129 -3.21 -19.10 24.19
N TYR A 130 -2.33 -18.67 25.11
CA TYR A 130 -1.85 -17.30 25.18
C TYR A 130 -1.11 -16.91 23.91
N ASP A 131 -0.20 -17.75 23.42
CA ASP A 131 0.58 -17.48 22.21
C ASP A 131 -0.37 -17.26 21.02
N LYS A 132 -1.37 -18.14 20.83
CA LYS A 132 -2.39 -17.99 19.78
C LYS A 132 -3.22 -16.70 19.93
N VAL A 133 -3.69 -16.40 21.14
CA VAL A 133 -4.47 -15.18 21.39
C VAL A 133 -3.60 -13.94 21.17
N SER A 134 -2.32 -13.99 21.53
CA SER A 134 -1.39 -12.88 21.30
C SER A 134 -1.18 -12.63 19.80
N GLU A 135 -1.09 -13.69 18.98
CA GLU A 135 -1.05 -13.59 17.52
C GLU A 135 -2.36 -12.96 16.98
N GLU A 136 -3.53 -13.36 17.47
CA GLU A 136 -4.82 -12.79 17.05
C GLU A 136 -4.97 -11.31 17.44
N VAL A 137 -4.53 -10.94 18.64
CA VAL A 137 -4.55 -9.55 19.11
C VAL A 137 -3.54 -8.69 18.34
N SER A 138 -2.40 -9.24 17.94
CA SER A 138 -1.37 -8.52 17.17
C SER A 138 -1.89 -7.99 15.83
N VAL A 139 -2.88 -8.67 15.22
CA VAL A 139 -3.54 -8.22 13.98
C VAL A 139 -4.20 -6.84 14.16
N TRP A 140 -4.61 -6.48 15.37
CA TRP A 140 -5.26 -5.20 15.68
C TRP A 140 -4.29 -4.08 16.04
N GLU A 141 -3.02 -4.38 16.32
CA GLU A 141 -1.98 -3.36 16.61
C GLU A 141 -1.87 -2.24 15.58
N PRO A 142 -1.86 -2.49 14.25
CA PRO A 142 -1.79 -1.40 13.28
C PRO A 142 -3.00 -0.46 13.36
N VAL A 143 -4.21 -1.00 13.52
CA VAL A 143 -5.44 -0.19 13.66
C VAL A 143 -5.41 0.64 14.94
N VAL A 144 -4.91 0.06 16.04
CA VAL A 144 -4.75 0.78 17.32
C VAL A 144 -3.70 1.88 17.19
N ASN A 145 -2.56 1.60 16.54
CA ASN A 145 -1.50 2.58 16.32
C ASN A 145 -1.97 3.72 15.41
N ASP A 146 -2.63 3.41 14.29
CA ASP A 146 -3.20 4.41 13.39
C ASP A 146 -4.20 5.32 14.13
N ASN A 147 -5.06 4.73 14.97
CA ASN A 147 -6.00 5.51 15.80
C ASN A 147 -5.30 6.37 16.86
N ARG A 148 -4.17 5.92 17.42
CA ARG A 148 -3.34 6.70 18.37
C ARG A 148 -2.59 7.84 17.70
N MET A 149 -2.16 7.63 16.46
CA MET A 149 -1.43 8.62 15.66
C MET A 149 -2.35 9.63 14.96
N ALA A 150 -3.64 9.32 14.83
CA ALA A 150 -4.62 10.19 14.20
C ALA A 150 -4.84 11.47 15.04
N GLU A 151 -4.68 12.64 14.41
CA GLU A 151 -4.91 13.95 15.06
C GLU A 151 -6.36 14.14 15.53
N GLN A 152 -7.32 13.62 14.76
CA GLN A 152 -8.74 13.68 15.08
C GLN A 152 -9.42 12.34 14.82
N LEU A 153 -10.05 11.80 15.86
CA LEU A 153 -10.98 10.68 15.74
C LEU A 153 -12.41 11.22 15.69
N ARG A 154 -13.18 10.79 14.69
CA ARG A 154 -14.60 11.13 14.55
C ARG A 154 -15.44 9.91 14.85
N PHE A 155 -16.33 10.04 15.83
CA PHE A 155 -17.27 9.01 16.23
C PHE A 155 -18.69 9.36 15.76
N PRO A 156 -19.49 8.38 15.30
CA PRO A 156 -19.21 6.94 15.25
C PRO A 156 -18.18 6.57 14.16
N LEU A 157 -17.37 5.53 14.44
CA LEU A 157 -16.43 4.96 13.47
C LEU A 157 -17.20 4.42 12.24
N LYS A 158 -16.53 4.28 11.09
CA LYS A 158 -17.13 3.81 9.83
C LYS A 158 -17.95 2.54 10.06
N GLN A 159 -19.28 2.66 9.98
CA GLN A 159 -20.20 1.52 10.02
C GLN A 159 -20.46 1.02 8.59
N ALA A 160 -20.86 -0.23 8.44
CA ALA A 160 -21.36 -0.71 7.16
C ALA A 160 -22.53 0.18 6.72
N ASP A 161 -22.51 0.64 5.46
CA ASP A 161 -23.56 1.50 4.93
C ASP A 161 -24.87 0.69 4.82
N MET A 162 -25.68 0.71 5.88
CA MET A 162 -27.05 0.17 5.89
C MET A 162 -28.04 1.08 5.13
N ARG A 163 -27.53 2.01 4.32
CA ARG A 163 -28.36 2.94 3.56
C ARG A 163 -29.11 2.18 2.48
N MET A 164 -30.40 2.46 2.34
CA MET A 164 -31.21 1.92 1.24
C MET A 164 -30.55 2.27 -0.10
N GLU A 165 -30.61 1.34 -1.06
CA GLU A 165 -30.11 1.57 -2.42
C GLU A 165 -30.73 2.83 -3.02
N CYS A 166 -29.94 3.58 -3.80
CA CYS A 166 -30.42 4.78 -4.49
C CYS A 166 -31.67 4.47 -5.32
N ALA A 167 -32.64 5.38 -5.33
CA ALA A 167 -33.89 5.25 -6.09
C ALA A 167 -33.67 4.87 -7.56
N GLN A 168 -32.59 5.36 -8.19
CA GLN A 168 -32.21 4.99 -9.55
C GLN A 168 -31.94 3.48 -9.69
N LYS A 169 -31.17 2.90 -8.76
CA LYS A 169 -30.88 1.46 -8.73
C LYS A 169 -32.14 0.64 -8.46
N PHE A 170 -33.08 1.16 -7.68
CA PHE A 170 -34.36 0.52 -7.44
C PHE A 170 -35.24 0.50 -8.71
N VAL A 171 -35.34 1.62 -9.42
CA VAL A 171 -36.10 1.74 -10.68
C VAL A 171 -35.54 0.82 -11.77
N GLU A 172 -34.22 0.68 -11.88
CA GLU A 172 -33.57 -0.25 -12.83
C GLU A 172 -33.96 -1.72 -12.64
N ARG A 173 -34.35 -2.11 -11.41
CA ARG A 173 -34.78 -3.49 -11.10
C ARG A 173 -36.23 -3.75 -11.52
N MET A 174 -37.04 -2.71 -11.73
CA MET A 174 -38.45 -2.81 -12.12
C MET A 174 -38.59 -3.03 -13.63
N LYS A 175 -38.78 -4.29 -14.04
CA LYS A 175 -39.01 -4.70 -15.43
C LYS A 175 -40.42 -5.29 -15.58
N PRO A 176 -41.15 -5.04 -16.69
CA PRO A 176 -42.49 -5.58 -16.88
C PRO A 176 -42.44 -7.11 -16.97
N ARG A 177 -43.20 -7.80 -16.12
CA ARG A 177 -43.24 -9.26 -16.05
C ARG A 177 -44.51 -9.83 -16.66
N THR A 178 -45.66 -9.21 -16.37
CA THR A 178 -46.98 -9.68 -16.84
C THR A 178 -47.26 -9.25 -18.29
N GLU A 179 -48.18 -9.94 -18.97
CA GLU A 179 -48.56 -9.63 -20.35
C GLU A 179 -49.13 -8.21 -20.47
N LEU A 180 -50.04 -7.87 -19.56
CA LEU A 180 -50.60 -6.53 -19.42
C LEU A 180 -49.51 -5.48 -19.19
N GLU A 181 -48.56 -5.71 -18.29
CA GLU A 181 -47.45 -4.76 -18.06
C GLU A 181 -46.57 -4.57 -19.30
N ARG A 182 -46.37 -5.63 -20.11
CA ARG A 182 -45.63 -5.52 -21.36
C ARG A 182 -46.39 -4.69 -22.38
N GLU A 183 -47.71 -4.86 -22.47
CA GLU A 183 -48.58 -4.07 -23.37
C GLU A 183 -48.63 -2.60 -22.95
N ILE A 184 -48.84 -2.32 -21.66
CA ILE A 184 -48.76 -0.97 -21.11
C ILE A 184 -47.38 -0.35 -21.38
N ASN A 185 -46.30 -1.09 -21.16
CA ASN A 185 -44.95 -0.59 -21.43
C ASN A 185 -44.73 -0.32 -22.94
N LYS A 186 -45.29 -1.15 -23.84
CA LYS A 186 -45.28 -0.88 -25.28
C LYS A 186 -46.03 0.42 -25.61
N ILE A 187 -47.21 0.63 -25.03
CA ILE A 187 -48.02 1.85 -25.25
C ILE A 187 -47.27 3.09 -24.73
N LEU A 188 -46.72 3.03 -23.51
CA LEU A 188 -45.97 4.14 -22.91
C LEU A 188 -44.70 4.50 -23.69
N LYS A 189 -44.01 3.51 -24.28
CA LYS A 189 -42.86 3.76 -25.16
C LYS A 189 -43.21 4.46 -26.46
N VAL A 190 -44.44 4.29 -26.96
CA VAL A 190 -44.94 4.90 -28.20
C VAL A 190 -45.55 6.27 -27.94
N SER A 191 -46.14 6.48 -26.75
CA SER A 191 -46.81 7.73 -26.41
C SER A 191 -45.86 8.94 -26.41
N GLU A 192 -46.32 10.06 -26.99
CA GLU A 192 -45.50 11.27 -27.11
C GLU A 192 -45.41 12.09 -25.81
N ASN A 193 -46.19 11.71 -24.80
CA ASN A 193 -46.32 12.40 -23.52
C ASN A 193 -45.43 11.81 -22.41
N VAL A 194 -44.66 10.76 -22.71
CA VAL A 194 -43.73 10.14 -21.77
C VAL A 194 -42.31 10.57 -22.12
N ALA A 195 -41.60 11.11 -21.12
CA ALA A 195 -40.21 11.49 -21.27
C ALA A 195 -39.35 10.25 -21.55
N ARG A 196 -38.54 10.30 -22.60
CA ARG A 196 -37.62 9.20 -22.92
C ARG A 196 -36.55 9.12 -21.83
N PRO A 197 -36.02 7.93 -21.51
CA PRO A 197 -35.00 7.79 -20.47
C PRO A 197 -33.78 8.67 -20.80
N GLY A 198 -33.52 9.67 -19.95
CA GLY A 198 -32.45 10.66 -20.12
C GLY A 198 -32.84 11.95 -20.85
N ALA A 199 -34.09 12.11 -21.29
CA ALA A 199 -34.64 13.35 -21.81
C ALA A 199 -35.40 14.10 -20.70
N GLU A 200 -35.13 15.39 -20.54
CA GLU A 200 -35.77 16.24 -19.52
C GLU A 200 -37.19 16.66 -19.92
N LEU A 201 -37.52 16.56 -21.21
CA LEU A 201 -38.75 17.04 -21.81
C LEU A 201 -39.40 15.96 -22.69
N THR A 202 -40.72 15.94 -22.75
CA THR A 202 -41.48 14.99 -23.57
C THR A 202 -41.45 15.37 -25.05
N PRO A 203 -41.55 14.40 -25.98
CA PRO A 203 -41.58 14.71 -27.41
C PRO A 203 -42.76 15.61 -27.84
N ALA A 204 -43.87 15.60 -27.10
CA ALA A 204 -44.97 16.55 -27.28
C ALA A 204 -44.58 17.98 -26.88
N GLU A 205 -43.92 18.14 -25.73
CA GLU A 205 -43.39 19.43 -25.26
C GLU A 205 -42.25 19.94 -26.17
N GLU A 206 -41.40 19.05 -26.71
CA GLU A 206 -40.39 19.42 -27.71
C GLU A 206 -41.00 19.95 -29.01
N LYS A 207 -42.16 19.42 -29.44
CA LYS A 207 -42.88 19.93 -30.62
C LYS A 207 -43.51 21.29 -30.31
N ALA A 208 -44.02 21.49 -29.10
CA ALA A 208 -44.50 22.78 -28.62
C ALA A 208 -43.38 23.84 -28.60
N LEU A 209 -42.17 23.50 -28.13
CA LEU A 209 -40.95 24.35 -28.17
C LEU A 209 -40.28 24.46 -29.56
N LYS A 210 -40.79 23.76 -30.57
CA LYS A 210 -40.34 23.92 -31.97
C LYS A 210 -41.27 24.85 -32.74
N ALA A 211 -42.47 25.11 -32.22
CA ALA A 211 -43.44 26.02 -32.81
C ALA A 211 -43.31 27.48 -32.34
N MET A 212 -42.40 27.81 -31.41
CA MET A 212 -42.45 29.05 -30.63
C MET A 212 -41.25 30.02 -30.87
N SER A 213 -41.63 31.31 -31.02
CA SER A 213 -41.02 32.65 -30.81
C SER A 213 -39.49 32.98 -30.91
N LEU A 214 -39.21 34.28 -31.07
CA LEU A 214 -37.87 34.90 -31.14
C LEU A 214 -37.03 34.74 -29.86
N GLU A 215 -37.66 34.49 -28.72
CA GLU A 215 -36.97 34.34 -27.43
C GLU A 215 -36.36 32.95 -27.30
N GLU A 216 -37.08 31.91 -27.71
CA GLU A 216 -36.56 30.54 -27.78
C GLU A 216 -35.42 30.40 -28.81
N ALA A 217 -35.48 31.15 -29.91
CA ALA A 217 -34.38 31.23 -30.87
C ALA A 217 -33.10 31.82 -30.25
N LYS A 218 -33.22 32.79 -29.33
CA LYS A 218 -32.08 33.39 -28.61
C LYS A 218 -31.53 32.43 -27.56
N GLU A 219 -32.39 31.71 -26.86
CA GLU A 219 -31.98 30.72 -25.86
C GLU A 219 -31.27 29.54 -26.51
N ARG A 220 -31.79 29.00 -27.62
CA ARG A 220 -31.08 27.97 -28.40
C ARG A 220 -29.75 28.46 -28.94
N LEU A 221 -29.66 29.72 -29.36
CA LEU A 221 -28.39 30.31 -29.77
C LEU A 221 -27.41 30.43 -28.60
N ALA A 222 -27.89 30.74 -27.39
CA ALA A 222 -27.08 30.74 -26.17
C ALA A 222 -26.61 29.33 -25.77
N GLU A 223 -27.47 28.33 -25.89
CA GLU A 223 -27.14 26.92 -25.67
C GLU A 223 -26.11 26.41 -26.68
N LEU A 224 -26.28 26.68 -27.97
CA LEU A 224 -25.31 26.34 -29.01
C LEU A 224 -23.95 27.01 -28.77
N LYS A 225 -23.94 28.27 -28.30
CA LYS A 225 -22.71 28.96 -27.89
C LYS A 225 -22.04 28.26 -26.70
N LYS A 226 -22.80 27.86 -25.68
CA LYS A 226 -22.29 27.10 -24.52
C LYS A 226 -21.70 25.76 -24.96
N MET A 227 -22.39 25.01 -25.82
CA MET A 227 -21.93 23.73 -26.35
C MET A 227 -20.65 23.87 -27.17
N ARG A 228 -20.58 24.86 -28.06
CA ARG A 228 -19.36 25.14 -28.83
C ARG A 228 -18.18 25.52 -27.92
N ALA A 229 -18.41 26.29 -26.86
CA ALA A 229 -17.39 26.63 -25.89
C ALA A 229 -16.90 25.40 -25.11
N LEU A 230 -17.81 24.53 -24.66
CA LEU A 230 -17.46 23.28 -23.96
C LEU A 230 -16.62 22.34 -24.84
N LEU A 231 -17.00 22.16 -26.10
CA LEU A 231 -16.23 21.37 -27.06
C LEU A 231 -14.83 21.96 -27.28
N SER A 232 -14.73 23.28 -27.40
CA SER A 232 -13.43 23.97 -27.52
C SER A 232 -12.54 23.75 -26.29
N TYR A 233 -13.10 23.81 -25.07
CA TYR A 233 -12.34 23.52 -23.85
C TYR A 233 -11.87 22.07 -23.76
N GLN A 234 -12.72 21.12 -24.17
CA GLN A 234 -12.34 19.72 -24.24
C GLN A 234 -11.22 19.49 -25.26
N GLU A 235 -11.32 20.12 -26.43
CA GLU A 235 -10.27 20.08 -27.45
C GLU A 235 -8.96 20.68 -26.93
N MET A 236 -9.00 21.83 -26.27
CA MET A 236 -7.84 22.45 -25.63
C MET A 236 -7.23 21.53 -24.56
N LYS A 237 -8.05 20.89 -23.73
CA LYS A 237 -7.61 19.94 -22.71
C LYS A 237 -6.95 18.72 -23.35
N ALA A 238 -7.54 18.18 -24.42
CA ALA A 238 -6.97 17.07 -25.18
C ALA A 238 -5.63 17.45 -25.83
N ARG A 239 -5.54 18.62 -26.48
CA ARG A 239 -4.29 19.16 -27.04
C ARG A 239 -3.22 19.33 -25.95
N ARG A 240 -3.59 19.85 -24.77
CA ARG A 240 -2.68 19.98 -23.61
C ARG A 240 -2.21 18.63 -23.11
N GLN A 241 -3.11 17.65 -22.96
CA GLN A 241 -2.76 16.29 -22.57
C GLN A 241 -1.84 15.63 -23.61
N GLY A 242 -2.10 15.80 -24.91
CA GLY A 242 -1.23 15.35 -26.00
C GLY A 242 0.18 15.95 -25.89
N LYS A 243 0.30 17.26 -25.65
CA LYS A 243 1.59 17.92 -25.40
C LYS A 243 2.29 17.40 -24.14
N ILE A 244 1.56 17.17 -23.05
CA ILE A 244 2.12 16.61 -21.81
C ILE A 244 2.66 15.20 -22.08
N LYS A 245 1.87 14.34 -22.74
CA LYS A 245 2.25 12.97 -23.06
C LYS A 245 3.43 12.92 -24.03
N SER A 246 3.42 13.70 -25.11
CA SER A 246 4.53 13.81 -26.06
C SER A 246 5.81 14.31 -25.39
N LYS A 247 5.73 15.38 -24.58
CA LYS A 247 6.90 15.88 -23.82
C LYS A 247 7.41 14.83 -22.83
N LYS A 248 6.52 14.14 -22.10
CA LYS A 248 6.90 13.06 -21.17
C LYS A 248 7.55 11.90 -21.92
N TYR A 249 6.98 11.48 -23.05
CA TYR A 249 7.53 10.45 -23.93
C TYR A 249 8.94 10.82 -24.38
N HIS A 250 9.15 11.99 -24.98
CA HIS A 250 10.49 12.40 -25.42
C HIS A 250 11.48 12.56 -24.27
N ARG A 251 11.03 12.97 -23.07
CA ARG A 251 11.89 12.99 -21.87
C ARG A 251 12.32 11.57 -21.46
N ILE A 252 11.40 10.62 -21.46
CA ILE A 252 11.68 9.22 -21.14
C ILE A 252 12.59 8.62 -22.22
N LEU A 253 12.26 8.81 -23.50
CA LEU A 253 13.06 8.34 -24.64
C LEU A 253 14.50 8.88 -24.60
N LYS A 254 14.69 10.17 -24.28
CA LYS A 254 16.04 10.75 -24.08
C LYS A 254 16.77 10.09 -22.91
N LYS A 255 16.10 9.87 -21.77
CA LYS A 255 16.70 9.17 -20.62
C LYS A 255 17.07 7.73 -20.96
N GLU A 256 16.23 7.01 -21.70
CA GLU A 256 16.50 5.65 -22.15
C GLU A 256 17.66 5.60 -23.13
N ARG A 257 17.72 6.52 -24.10
CA ARG A 257 18.85 6.65 -25.03
C ARG A 257 20.17 6.90 -24.28
N LEU A 258 20.17 7.82 -23.32
CA LEU A 258 21.33 8.08 -22.46
C LEU A 258 21.73 6.85 -21.66
N LYS A 259 20.77 6.13 -21.05
CA LYS A 259 21.05 4.88 -20.34
C LYS A 259 21.65 3.80 -21.25
N LYS A 260 21.17 3.67 -22.48
CA LYS A 260 21.74 2.73 -23.47
C LYS A 260 23.17 3.12 -23.83
N GLN A 261 23.42 4.40 -24.11
CA GLN A 261 24.78 4.90 -24.38
C GLN A 261 25.73 4.69 -23.21
N MET A 262 25.27 4.86 -21.96
CA MET A 262 26.09 4.57 -20.77
C MET A 262 26.43 3.08 -20.67
N LYS A 263 25.47 2.19 -20.92
CA LYS A 263 25.71 0.74 -20.94
C LYS A 263 26.66 0.32 -22.06
N GLU A 264 26.45 0.82 -23.27
CA GLU A 264 27.35 0.58 -24.41
C GLU A 264 28.77 1.07 -24.11
N PHE A 265 28.92 2.18 -23.38
CA PHE A 265 30.21 2.70 -22.93
C PHE A 265 30.85 1.82 -21.84
N GLU A 266 30.07 1.33 -20.88
CA GLU A 266 30.52 0.38 -19.86
C GLU A 266 31.01 -0.94 -20.49
N GLU A 267 30.23 -1.51 -21.42
CA GLU A 267 30.61 -2.71 -22.16
C GLU A 267 31.87 -2.50 -23.02
N LEU A 268 32.02 -1.33 -23.64
CA LEU A 268 33.22 -1.02 -24.42
C LEU A 268 34.45 -0.86 -23.53
N LYS A 269 34.28 -0.28 -22.33
CA LYS A 269 35.35 -0.12 -21.34
C LYS A 269 35.85 -1.48 -20.84
N GLU A 270 34.96 -2.46 -20.70
CA GLU A 270 35.31 -3.82 -20.29
C GLU A 270 35.99 -4.62 -21.41
N LYS A 271 35.59 -4.41 -22.67
CA LYS A 271 36.14 -5.12 -23.84
C LYS A 271 37.44 -4.49 -24.35
N ASP A 272 37.43 -3.18 -24.60
CA ASP A 272 38.51 -2.42 -25.26
C ASP A 272 38.68 -1.02 -24.63
N PRO A 273 39.60 -0.84 -23.66
CA PRO A 273 39.75 0.42 -22.93
C PRO A 273 40.23 1.59 -23.80
N GLU A 274 41.00 1.34 -24.87
CA GLU A 274 41.52 2.37 -25.78
C GLU A 274 40.39 3.00 -26.64
N LEU A 275 39.51 2.17 -27.19
CA LEU A 275 38.34 2.62 -27.97
C LEU A 275 37.33 3.39 -27.11
N ALA A 276 37.24 3.09 -25.82
CA ALA A 276 36.37 3.81 -24.89
C ALA A 276 36.89 5.25 -24.66
N ILE A 277 38.20 5.44 -24.58
CA ILE A 277 38.85 6.75 -24.44
C ILE A 277 38.62 7.59 -25.70
N GLU A 278 38.70 6.99 -26.89
CA GLU A 278 38.43 7.68 -28.16
C GLU A 278 36.98 8.16 -28.28
N LYS A 279 36.00 7.30 -27.98
CA LYS A 279 34.58 7.69 -27.96
C LYS A 279 34.27 8.80 -26.96
N LEU A 280 34.94 8.81 -25.80
CA LEU A 280 34.79 9.88 -24.82
C LEU A 280 35.33 11.22 -25.37
N ARG A 281 36.50 11.20 -26.02
CA ARG A 281 37.09 12.38 -26.68
C ARG A 281 36.19 12.93 -27.79
N GLU A 282 35.54 12.07 -28.57
CA GLU A 282 34.57 12.48 -29.59
C GLU A 282 33.33 13.16 -29.00
N LEU A 283 32.75 12.59 -27.93
CA LEU A 283 31.61 13.19 -27.23
C LEU A 283 31.96 14.55 -26.61
N ASP A 284 33.17 14.70 -26.08
CA ASP A 284 33.63 15.99 -25.53
C ASP A 284 33.93 17.01 -26.62
N LYS A 285 34.48 16.61 -27.78
CA LYS A 285 34.60 17.49 -28.96
C LYS A 285 33.23 18.01 -29.41
N GLN A 286 32.23 17.14 -29.53
CA GLN A 286 30.86 17.54 -29.88
C GLN A 286 30.25 18.50 -28.84
N ARG A 287 30.42 18.22 -27.55
CA ARG A 287 29.97 19.07 -26.45
C ARG A 287 30.68 20.43 -26.41
N ILE A 288 31.97 20.48 -26.75
CA ILE A 288 32.74 21.72 -26.86
C ILE A 288 32.22 22.54 -28.04
N LEU A 289 31.99 21.93 -29.22
CA LEU A 289 31.40 22.60 -30.39
C LEU A 289 29.99 23.15 -30.08
N GLU A 290 29.16 22.41 -29.34
CA GLU A 290 27.83 22.86 -28.87
C GLU A 290 27.91 24.00 -27.83
N ARG A 291 28.94 24.02 -26.96
CA ARG A 291 29.10 25.07 -25.93
C ARG A 291 29.75 26.33 -26.47
N VAL A 292 30.78 26.19 -27.31
CA VAL A 292 31.47 27.31 -27.97
C VAL A 292 30.48 28.11 -28.82
N SER A 293 29.52 27.45 -29.47
CA SER A 293 28.48 28.13 -30.25
C SER A 293 27.42 28.90 -29.42
N LEU A 294 27.35 28.75 -28.08
CA LEU A 294 26.24 29.25 -27.25
C LEU A 294 26.60 30.10 -26.02
N ARG A 295 27.87 30.23 -25.60
CA ARG A 295 28.23 30.89 -24.32
C ARG A 295 28.34 32.42 -24.33
N HIS A 296 28.41 33.09 -25.47
CA HIS A 296 28.62 34.54 -25.55
C HIS A 296 27.39 35.34 -26.00
N LYS A 297 26.20 34.74 -26.01
CA LYS A 297 24.94 35.44 -26.30
C LYS A 297 24.29 35.94 -25.00
N SER A 298 23.99 37.24 -24.93
CA SER A 298 23.36 37.95 -23.79
C SER A 298 21.92 37.47 -23.43
N THR A 299 21.49 36.32 -23.96
CA THR A 299 20.11 35.79 -23.83
C THR A 299 19.95 34.87 -22.60
N GLY A 300 21.02 34.58 -21.87
CA GLY A 300 21.02 33.73 -20.69
C GLY A 300 20.22 34.31 -19.51
N LYS A 301 19.85 33.44 -18.54
CA LYS A 301 19.09 33.86 -17.35
C LYS A 301 19.84 34.88 -16.48
N TRP A 302 21.17 34.75 -16.40
CA TRP A 302 22.05 35.68 -15.68
C TRP A 302 22.00 37.09 -16.29
N ALA A 303 22.20 37.20 -17.61
CA ALA A 303 22.14 38.47 -18.33
C ALA A 303 20.76 39.14 -18.21
N LYS A 304 19.67 38.37 -18.31
CA LYS A 304 18.29 38.88 -18.10
C LYS A 304 18.07 39.41 -16.67
N GLN A 305 18.56 38.70 -15.66
CA GLN A 305 18.43 39.12 -14.27
C GLN A 305 19.26 40.37 -14.00
N GLN A 306 20.44 40.47 -14.60
CA GLN A 306 21.31 41.62 -14.45
C GLN A 306 20.77 42.85 -15.18
N MET A 307 20.15 42.67 -16.36
CA MET A 307 19.48 43.72 -17.11
C MET A 307 18.28 44.34 -16.36
N LEU A 308 17.64 43.60 -15.45
CA LEU A 308 16.59 44.15 -14.60
C LEU A 308 17.17 45.01 -13.46
N ARG A 309 18.35 44.62 -12.97
CA ARG A 309 19.06 45.29 -11.86
C ARG A 309 19.87 46.50 -12.30
N THR A 310 20.24 46.58 -13.59
CA THR A 310 20.97 47.72 -14.15
C THR A 310 20.29 49.05 -13.90
N LYS A 311 18.96 49.11 -13.81
CA LYS A 311 18.26 50.37 -13.51
C LYS A 311 18.71 50.98 -12.17
N TYR A 312 19.08 50.16 -11.20
CA TYR A 312 19.30 50.58 -9.81
C TYR A 312 20.76 50.42 -9.33
N ASN A 313 21.51 49.45 -9.87
CA ASN A 313 22.88 49.17 -9.42
C ASN A 313 23.90 49.40 -10.53
N GLN A 314 24.89 50.26 -10.27
CA GLN A 314 25.94 50.61 -11.23
C GLN A 314 26.86 49.42 -11.57
N GLU A 315 27.28 48.64 -10.57
CA GLU A 315 28.08 47.42 -10.76
C GLU A 315 27.41 46.41 -11.71
N SER A 316 26.08 46.33 -11.68
CA SER A 316 25.32 45.44 -12.55
C SER A 316 25.27 45.93 -14.00
N ARG A 317 25.40 47.24 -14.24
CA ARG A 317 25.59 47.82 -15.59
C ARG A 317 26.96 47.47 -16.12
N GLU A 318 28.00 47.69 -15.32
CA GLU A 318 29.40 47.43 -15.69
C GLU A 318 29.63 45.95 -16.00
N ALA A 319 29.06 45.04 -15.21
CA ALA A 319 29.13 43.60 -15.46
C ALA A 319 28.40 43.18 -16.77
N LEU A 320 27.33 43.86 -17.16
CA LEU A 320 26.63 43.60 -18.43
C LEU A 320 27.39 44.18 -19.62
N LEU A 321 27.96 45.38 -19.47
CA LEU A 321 28.76 46.05 -20.48
C LEU A 321 30.04 45.26 -20.79
N THR A 322 30.76 44.80 -19.76
CA THR A 322 31.95 43.95 -19.91
C THR A 322 31.63 42.64 -20.63
N GLN A 323 30.47 42.00 -20.37
CA GLN A 323 30.02 40.81 -21.11
C GLN A 323 29.70 41.12 -22.58
N LEU A 324 29.03 42.25 -22.85
CA LEU A 324 28.73 42.69 -24.21
C LEU A 324 30.01 43.03 -24.98
N GLU A 325 30.97 43.70 -24.35
CA GLU A 325 32.26 44.06 -24.91
C GLU A 325 33.10 42.82 -25.23
N LEU A 326 33.12 41.83 -24.33
CA LEU A 326 33.78 40.54 -24.58
C LEU A 326 33.09 39.75 -25.71
N SER A 327 31.75 39.82 -25.82
CA SER A 327 31.03 39.25 -26.97
C SER A 327 31.40 39.97 -28.27
N ARG A 328 31.50 41.30 -28.24
CA ARG A 328 31.88 42.13 -29.38
C ARG A 328 33.32 41.83 -29.80
N GLN A 329 34.27 41.76 -28.88
CA GLN A 329 35.68 41.39 -29.16
C GLN A 329 35.80 40.00 -29.79
N LEU A 330 35.03 39.01 -29.31
CA LEU A 330 35.02 37.66 -29.92
C LEU A 330 34.36 37.61 -31.30
N THR A 331 33.36 38.47 -31.54
CA THR A 331 32.63 38.54 -32.82
C THR A 331 33.21 39.54 -33.81
N GLN A 332 34.04 40.48 -33.35
CA GLN A 332 34.83 41.38 -34.18
C GLN A 332 35.88 40.53 -34.86
N LYS A 333 35.59 40.18 -36.12
CA LYS A 333 36.62 39.76 -37.05
C LYS A 333 37.61 40.92 -37.15
N PRO A 334 38.93 40.70 -36.96
CA PRO A 334 39.90 41.76 -37.21
C PRO A 334 39.73 42.21 -38.66
N LEU A 335 39.32 43.46 -38.85
CA LEU A 335 39.42 44.15 -40.14
C LEU A 335 40.92 44.33 -40.36
N VAL A 336 41.52 43.40 -41.08
CA VAL A 336 42.78 43.66 -41.77
C VAL A 336 42.51 44.87 -42.65
N GLU A 337 43.33 45.91 -42.51
CA GLU A 337 43.42 47.00 -43.48
C GLU A 337 43.63 46.39 -44.88
N SER A 338 42.54 46.26 -45.61
CA SER A 338 42.55 46.39 -47.05
C SER A 338 41.48 47.42 -47.37
N SER A 339 41.96 48.67 -47.47
CA SER A 339 41.45 49.73 -48.34
C SER A 339 40.25 49.32 -49.20
N ASP A 340 39.07 49.89 -48.96
CA ASP A 340 38.42 50.85 -49.85
C ASP A 340 37.00 51.17 -49.32
N ASP A 341 36.57 52.41 -49.52
CA ASP A 341 35.48 53.10 -48.84
C ASP A 341 34.05 52.75 -49.31
N GLU A 342 33.09 53.00 -48.39
CA GLU A 342 31.62 53.20 -48.50
C GLU A 342 30.73 52.03 -49.01
N GLU A 343 29.65 51.58 -48.34
CA GLU A 343 28.42 52.31 -47.99
C GLU A 343 27.67 51.67 -46.79
N GLY A 344 27.05 52.51 -45.97
CA GLY A 344 26.37 52.16 -44.72
C GLY A 344 24.96 51.58 -44.89
N VAL A 345 24.63 50.55 -44.10
CA VAL A 345 23.26 50.05 -43.96
C VAL A 345 22.70 50.45 -42.60
N ASP A 346 21.63 51.22 -42.68
CA ASP A 346 20.81 51.84 -41.63
C ASP A 346 20.41 50.88 -40.48
N VAL A 347 21.05 51.09 -39.32
CA VAL A 347 20.80 50.37 -38.06
C VAL A 347 19.47 50.74 -37.39
N SER A 348 18.76 51.77 -37.86
CA SER A 348 17.51 52.22 -37.26
C SER A 348 16.33 51.26 -37.51
N ALA A 349 16.33 50.57 -38.65
CA ALA A 349 15.26 49.63 -39.01
C ALA A 349 15.22 48.39 -38.10
N ALA A 350 16.37 47.96 -37.56
CA ALA A 350 16.47 46.81 -36.68
C ALA A 350 15.98 47.12 -35.25
N GLU A 351 16.21 48.35 -34.76
CA GLU A 351 15.72 48.78 -33.44
C GLU A 351 14.20 48.98 -33.44
N GLU A 352 13.63 49.53 -34.52
CA GLU A 352 12.18 49.71 -34.63
C GLU A 352 11.43 48.37 -34.71
N ALA A 353 12.01 47.38 -35.40
CA ALA A 353 11.44 46.02 -35.49
C ALA A 353 11.45 45.30 -34.13
N ALA A 354 12.48 45.51 -33.32
CA ALA A 354 12.58 44.95 -31.97
C ALA A 354 11.60 45.61 -30.98
N ALA A 355 11.40 46.92 -31.08
CA ALA A 355 10.43 47.66 -30.26
C ALA A 355 8.98 47.26 -30.59
N ARG A 356 8.65 47.08 -31.89
CA ARG A 356 7.34 46.56 -32.33
C ARG A 356 7.08 45.13 -31.81
N GLN A 357 8.09 44.25 -31.83
CA GLN A 357 7.99 42.90 -31.26
C GLN A 357 7.79 42.91 -29.74
N ALA A 358 8.44 43.82 -29.02
CA ALA A 358 8.27 43.95 -27.57
C ALA A 358 6.85 44.41 -27.20
N GLY A 359 6.31 45.41 -27.90
CA GLY A 359 4.93 45.87 -27.71
C GLY A 359 3.89 44.80 -28.07
N GLU A 360 4.13 44.01 -29.11
CA GLU A 360 3.24 42.90 -29.49
C GLU A 360 3.25 41.77 -28.46
N LEU A 361 4.39 41.50 -27.82
CA LEU A 361 4.50 40.50 -26.74
C LEU A 361 3.82 40.97 -25.45
N GLU A 362 3.89 42.26 -25.11
CA GLU A 362 3.13 42.83 -23.98
C GLU A 362 1.62 42.81 -24.25
N ALA A 363 1.18 43.22 -25.44
CA ALA A 363 -0.23 43.18 -25.82
C ALA A 363 -0.79 41.75 -25.81
N ARG A 364 -0.01 40.75 -26.22
CA ARG A 364 -0.36 39.33 -26.13
C ARG A 364 -0.40 38.82 -24.69
N PHE A 365 0.44 39.34 -23.80
CA PHE A 365 0.46 38.97 -22.39
C PHE A 365 -0.77 39.50 -21.64
N PHE A 366 -1.17 40.76 -21.89
CA PHE A 366 -2.35 41.36 -21.24
C PHE A 366 -3.69 40.92 -21.86
N ASN A 367 -3.77 40.70 -23.18
CA ASN A 367 -5.01 40.26 -23.84
C ASN A 367 -5.29 38.75 -23.72
N ALA A 368 -4.30 37.92 -23.38
CA ALA A 368 -4.52 36.47 -23.19
C ALA A 368 -5.17 36.11 -21.85
N ALA A 369 -5.20 37.05 -20.90
CA ALA A 369 -5.67 36.79 -19.53
C ALA A 369 -7.16 37.15 -19.30
N ASN A 370 -7.85 37.84 -20.21
CA ASN A 370 -9.25 38.21 -20.01
C ASN A 370 -10.10 38.23 -21.31
N PRO A 371 -10.98 37.23 -21.55
CA PRO A 371 -11.69 37.10 -22.82
C PRO A 371 -12.86 38.08 -23.04
N TRP A 372 -13.20 38.92 -22.07
CA TRP A 372 -14.38 39.81 -22.12
C TRP A 372 -14.08 41.29 -22.45
N LEU A 373 -12.80 41.69 -22.54
CA LEU A 373 -12.40 43.09 -22.83
C LEU A 373 -12.19 43.40 -24.32
N LYS A 374 -12.62 42.53 -25.24
CA LYS A 374 -12.36 42.73 -26.67
C LYS A 374 -13.20 43.83 -27.34
N ASN A 375 -14.08 44.52 -26.61
CA ASN A 375 -15.14 45.31 -27.25
C ASN A 375 -15.41 46.66 -26.54
N THR A 376 -14.43 47.56 -26.46
CA THR A 376 -14.71 48.96 -26.10
C THR A 376 -13.88 49.95 -26.93
N THR A 377 -14.17 50.01 -28.22
CA THR A 377 -13.96 51.20 -29.08
C THR A 377 -15.15 51.20 -30.03
N GLY A 378 -16.12 52.11 -30.05
CA GLY A 378 -16.36 53.39 -29.43
C GLY A 378 -17.35 54.09 -30.36
N THR A 379 -18.50 54.55 -29.85
CA THR A 379 -19.33 55.66 -30.38
C THR A 379 -20.63 55.77 -29.58
N ARG A 380 -20.81 56.88 -28.86
CA ARG A 380 -22.12 57.35 -28.38
C ARG A 380 -22.20 58.85 -28.67
N PRO A 381 -23.30 59.36 -29.26
CA PRO A 381 -23.39 60.74 -29.73
C PRO A 381 -23.57 61.73 -28.56
N ARG A 382 -23.06 62.94 -28.76
CA ARG A 382 -23.04 64.07 -27.83
C ARG A 382 -24.45 64.68 -27.70
N ALA A 383 -24.99 64.75 -26.49
CA ALA A 383 -26.24 65.44 -26.20
C ALA A 383 -25.98 66.94 -25.98
N GLU A 384 -26.70 67.79 -26.70
CA GLU A 384 -26.70 69.25 -26.53
C GLU A 384 -27.45 69.66 -25.26
N SER A 385 -26.79 70.49 -24.45
CA SER A 385 -27.30 71.14 -23.26
C SER A 385 -28.22 72.31 -23.62
N ARG A 386 -29.48 72.28 -23.18
CA ARG A 386 -30.34 73.48 -23.10
C ARG A 386 -30.36 74.00 -21.66
N LYS A 387 -29.97 75.27 -21.48
CA LYS A 387 -30.67 76.33 -20.71
C LYS A 387 -29.74 77.53 -20.42
N CYS A 388 -29.79 78.57 -21.24
CA CYS A 388 -30.36 79.90 -20.99
C CYS A 388 -30.38 80.66 -22.32
#